data_AF-A0A959DW31-F1
#
_entry.id   AF-A0A959DW31-F1
#
_cell.length_a   1.000
_cell.length_b   1.000
_cell.length_c   1.000
_cell.angle_alpha   90.00
_cell.angle_beta   90.00
_cell.angle_gamma   90.00
#
_symmetry.space_group_name_H-M   'P 1'
#
loop_
_entity.id
_entity.type
_entity.pdbx_description
1 polymer ?
#
loop_
_entity_poly.entity_id
_entity_poly.type
_entity_poly.pdbx_seq_one_letter_code
_entity_poly.pdbx_strand_id
1 'polypeptide(L)'
;MKNFMALMILALLVSVFCACNQDEDKLLLTANKLFCKRQLLTDSSRVLWEDIARHIRINLDKDVDSLTRKHILSMNSVPMLESFEDFQKLPDSVKERVHKAGEIDKRLVDEIAEVSFSLDSLEVKKLKFLKKVGINSLRGKNFLNQYNEYIASPCTFTSTN
;
A
#
# COMPACT_ATOMS: atom_id res chain seq x y z
N MET A 1 2.38 17.54 54.22
CA MET A 1 3.25 17.85 53.06
C MET A 1 3.84 16.62 52.36
N LYS A 2 4.28 15.56 53.07
CA LYS A 2 4.87 14.35 52.43
C LYS A 2 3.95 13.60 51.44
N ASN A 3 2.66 13.47 51.74
CA ASN A 3 1.71 12.73 50.87
C ASN A 3 1.38 13.47 49.57
N PHE A 4 1.41 14.81 49.57
CA PHE A 4 1.12 15.60 48.36
C PHE A 4 2.25 15.53 47.34
N MET A 5 3.50 15.50 47.81
CA MET A 5 4.68 15.34 46.95
C MET A 5 4.73 13.94 46.32
N ALA A 6 4.36 12.90 47.06
CA ALA A 6 4.25 11.53 46.55
C ALA A 6 3.16 11.40 45.47
N LEU A 7 2.00 12.05 45.66
CA LEU A 7 0.91 12.10 44.68
C LEU A 7 1.30 12.84 43.40
N MET A 8 2.03 13.95 43.52
CA MET A 8 2.53 14.70 42.36
C MET A 8 3.59 13.90 41.57
N ILE A 9 4.47 13.18 42.26
CA ILE A 9 5.45 12.27 41.62
C ILE A 9 4.74 11.11 40.92
N LEU A 10 3.71 10.53 41.56
CA LEU A 10 2.91 9.45 40.97
C LEU A 10 2.15 9.93 39.73
N ALA A 11 1.54 11.12 39.78
CA ALA A 11 0.84 11.72 38.65
C ALA A 11 1.78 12.02 37.47
N LEU A 12 2.99 12.55 37.76
CA LEU A 12 4.03 12.76 36.76
C LEU A 12 4.48 11.43 36.12
N LEU A 13 4.73 10.39 36.91
CA LEU A 13 5.10 9.07 36.38
C LEU A 13 3.98 8.49 35.51
N VAL A 14 2.72 8.50 35.98
CA VAL A 14 1.58 7.98 35.22
C VAL A 14 1.40 8.74 33.89
N SER A 15 1.58 10.06 33.88
CA SER A 15 1.48 10.86 32.66
C SER A 15 2.56 10.52 31.61
N VAL A 16 3.78 10.23 32.05
CA VAL A 16 4.89 9.83 31.16
C VAL A 16 4.69 8.41 30.61
N PHE A 17 4.15 7.49 31.42
CA PHE A 17 3.79 6.14 30.96
C PHE A 17 2.61 6.15 29.97
N CYS A 18 1.59 6.99 30.19
CA CYS A 18 0.45 7.10 29.27
C CYS A 18 0.84 7.70 27.90
N ALA A 19 1.64 8.77 27.87
CA ALA A 19 2.04 9.40 26.62
C ALA A 19 2.90 8.48 25.74
N CYS A 20 3.76 7.65 26.34
CA CYS A 20 4.58 6.68 25.60
C CYS A 20 3.75 5.56 24.94
N ASN A 21 2.65 5.10 25.56
CA ASN A 21 1.81 4.06 24.98
C ASN A 21 0.95 4.57 23.83
N GLN A 22 0.50 5.83 23.90
CA GLN A 22 -0.23 6.46 22.81
C GLN A 22 0.60 6.64 21.53
N ASP A 23 1.91 6.92 21.66
CA ASP A 23 2.82 6.98 20.52
C ASP A 23 2.97 5.61 19.83
N GLU A 24 3.04 4.53 20.61
CA GLU A 24 3.20 3.16 20.14
C GLU A 24 1.96 2.68 19.37
N ASP A 25 0.78 2.76 19.99
CA ASP A 25 -0.49 2.34 19.39
C ASP A 25 -0.80 3.13 18.11
N LYS A 26 -0.52 4.44 18.12
CA LYS A 26 -0.70 5.29 16.93
C LYS A 26 0.20 4.87 15.78
N LEU A 27 1.45 4.48 16.06
CA LEU A 27 2.37 3.99 15.03
C LEU A 27 1.88 2.68 14.43
N LEU A 28 1.46 1.73 15.27
CA LEU A 28 0.96 0.41 14.83
C LEU A 28 -0.31 0.55 13.98
N LEU A 29 -1.31 1.31 14.46
CA LEU A 29 -2.55 1.56 13.72
C LEU A 29 -2.31 2.28 12.39
N THR A 30 -1.40 3.27 12.38
CA THR A 30 -1.04 3.99 11.15
C THR A 30 -0.33 3.06 10.17
N ALA A 31 0.54 2.16 10.65
CA ALA A 31 1.21 1.16 9.83
C ALA A 31 0.20 0.29 9.10
N ASN A 32 -0.68 -0.38 9.84
CA ASN A 32 -1.66 -1.27 9.24
C ASN A 32 -2.55 -0.55 8.21
N LYS A 33 -3.04 0.66 8.54
CA LYS A 33 -3.86 1.45 7.60
C LYS A 33 -3.12 1.77 6.30
N LEU A 34 -1.88 2.24 6.38
CA LEU A 34 -1.12 2.65 5.20
C LEU A 34 -0.65 1.46 4.35
N PHE A 35 -0.09 0.43 4.99
CA PHE A 35 0.28 -0.80 4.30
C PHE A 35 -0.93 -1.42 3.61
N CYS A 36 -2.07 -1.42 4.30
CA CYS A 36 -3.26 -1.99 3.73
C CYS A 36 -3.82 -1.17 2.57
N LYS A 37 -3.91 0.15 2.70
CA LYS A 37 -4.31 1.02 1.59
C LYS A 37 -3.43 0.80 0.37
N ARG A 38 -2.10 0.71 0.54
CA ARG A 38 -1.16 0.45 -0.57
C ARG A 38 -1.41 -0.91 -1.24
N GLN A 39 -1.66 -1.95 -0.44
CA GLN A 39 -1.96 -3.28 -0.97
C GLN A 39 -3.26 -3.27 -1.78
N LEU A 40 -4.33 -2.70 -1.24
CA LEU A 40 -5.62 -2.62 -1.93
C LEU A 40 -5.55 -1.84 -3.25
N LEU A 41 -4.79 -0.75 -3.29
CA LEU A 41 -4.56 0.02 -4.52
C LEU A 41 -3.77 -0.80 -5.55
N THR A 42 -2.72 -1.49 -5.12
CA THR A 42 -1.91 -2.38 -5.98
C THR A 42 -2.77 -3.52 -6.55
N ASP A 43 -3.60 -4.15 -5.72
CA ASP A 43 -4.53 -5.18 -6.14
C ASP A 43 -5.57 -4.65 -7.12
N SER A 44 -6.07 -3.43 -6.91
CA SER A 44 -7.01 -2.78 -7.82
C SER A 44 -6.40 -2.53 -9.19
N SER A 45 -5.16 -2.04 -9.25
CA SER A 45 -4.41 -1.85 -10.50
C SER A 45 -4.19 -3.20 -11.21
N ARG A 46 -3.79 -4.23 -10.47
CA ARG A 46 -3.60 -5.59 -11.02
C ARG A 46 -4.91 -6.13 -11.63
N VAL A 47 -6.02 -6.07 -10.90
CA VAL A 47 -7.32 -6.56 -11.37
C VAL A 47 -7.79 -5.80 -12.62
N LEU A 48 -7.58 -4.48 -12.66
CA LEU A 48 -7.88 -3.65 -13.83
C LEU A 48 -7.13 -4.16 -15.08
N TRP A 49 -5.82 -4.38 -14.97
CA TRP A 49 -5.01 -4.83 -16.09
C TRP A 49 -5.25 -6.29 -16.47
N GLU A 50 -5.59 -7.16 -15.52
CA GLU A 50 -6.04 -8.54 -15.81
C GLU A 50 -7.33 -8.57 -16.62
N ASP A 51 -8.27 -7.67 -16.33
CA ASP A 51 -9.51 -7.52 -17.11
C ASP A 51 -9.22 -7.02 -18.53
N ILE A 52 -8.36 -6.01 -18.67
CA ILE A 52 -7.91 -5.51 -19.97
C ILE A 52 -7.20 -6.59 -20.79
N ALA A 53 -6.29 -7.34 -20.18
CA ALA A 53 -5.60 -8.45 -20.83
C ALA A 53 -6.60 -9.52 -21.31
N ARG A 54 -7.68 -9.78 -20.57
CA ARG A 54 -8.75 -10.68 -21.02
C ARG A 54 -9.45 -10.15 -22.27
N HIS A 55 -9.81 -8.86 -22.28
CA HIS A 55 -10.45 -8.23 -23.42
C HIS A 55 -9.55 -8.20 -24.66
N ILE A 56 -8.26 -7.89 -24.50
CA ILE A 56 -7.28 -7.96 -25.60
C ILE A 56 -7.17 -9.40 -26.10
N ARG A 57 -7.01 -10.39 -25.21
CA ARG A 57 -6.86 -11.81 -25.60
C ARG A 57 -7.99 -12.33 -26.48
N ILE A 58 -9.23 -11.94 -26.19
CA ILE A 58 -10.42 -12.37 -26.95
C ILE A 58 -10.41 -11.80 -28.38
N ASN A 59 -9.83 -10.60 -28.55
CA ASN A 59 -9.90 -9.85 -29.81
C ASN A 59 -8.58 -9.86 -30.59
N LEU A 60 -7.49 -10.37 -30.01
CA LEU A 60 -6.21 -10.49 -30.67
C LEU A 60 -6.24 -11.66 -31.67
N ASP A 61 -5.79 -11.40 -32.90
CA ASP A 61 -5.74 -12.40 -33.97
C ASP A 61 -5.01 -13.67 -33.50
N LYS A 62 -5.50 -14.84 -33.91
CA LYS A 62 -4.93 -16.15 -33.53
C LYS A 62 -3.54 -16.35 -34.12
N ASP A 63 -3.24 -15.69 -35.24
CA ASP A 63 -1.97 -15.83 -35.96
C ASP A 63 -0.84 -14.98 -35.37
N VAL A 64 -1.14 -14.09 -34.41
CA VAL A 64 -0.11 -13.38 -33.64
C VAL A 64 0.76 -14.40 -32.91
N ASP A 65 2.08 -14.30 -33.13
CA ASP A 65 3.05 -15.22 -32.57
C ASP A 65 3.03 -15.22 -31.03
N SER A 66 3.46 -16.34 -30.45
CA SER A 66 3.35 -16.59 -29.01
C SER A 66 4.11 -15.56 -28.16
N LEU A 67 5.26 -15.07 -28.64
CA LEU A 67 6.09 -14.13 -27.90
C LEU A 67 5.43 -12.75 -27.88
N THR A 68 5.02 -12.25 -29.05
CA THR A 68 4.30 -10.98 -29.19
C THR A 68 3.00 -11.00 -28.39
N ARG A 69 2.22 -12.07 -28.49
CA ARG A 69 1.01 -12.26 -27.68
C ARG A 69 1.30 -12.17 -26.19
N LYS A 70 2.34 -12.85 -25.71
CA LYS A 70 2.71 -12.80 -24.30
C LYS A 70 3.07 -11.38 -23.86
N HIS A 71 3.84 -10.65 -24.67
CA HIS A 71 4.22 -9.27 -24.37
C HIS A 71 3.01 -8.36 -24.27
N ILE A 72 2.14 -8.36 -25.29
CA ILE A 72 0.90 -7.55 -25.31
C ILE A 72 0.05 -7.85 -24.07
N LEU A 73 -0.17 -9.13 -23.74
CA LEU A 73 -1.04 -9.51 -22.63
C LEU A 73 -0.46 -9.26 -21.23
N SER A 74 0.84 -9.03 -21.12
CA SER A 74 1.51 -8.68 -19.85
C SER A 74 1.76 -7.18 -19.69
N MET A 75 1.39 -6.38 -20.69
CA MET A 75 1.73 -4.96 -20.71
C MET A 75 0.67 -4.14 -19.98
N ASN A 76 1.11 -3.37 -18.98
CA ASN A 76 0.27 -2.49 -18.18
C ASN A 76 0.52 -1.01 -18.53
N SER A 77 0.71 -0.73 -19.82
CA SER A 77 1.11 0.60 -20.30
C SER A 77 0.46 0.86 -21.66
N VAL A 78 -0.39 1.88 -21.71
CA VAL A 78 -1.10 2.26 -22.94
C VAL A 78 -0.13 2.62 -24.07
N PRO A 79 0.87 3.51 -23.89
CA PRO A 79 1.79 3.85 -24.98
C PRO A 79 2.61 2.65 -25.48
N MET A 80 2.94 1.70 -24.58
CA MET A 80 3.64 0.49 -24.99
C MET A 80 2.73 -0.47 -25.75
N LEU A 81 1.47 -0.63 -25.31
CA LEU A 81 0.47 -1.40 -26.06
C LEU A 81 0.27 -0.84 -27.47
N GLU A 82 0.17 0.49 -27.58
CA GLU A 82 0.01 1.18 -28.86
C GLU A 82 1.21 1.02 -29.80
N SER A 83 2.39 0.66 -29.29
CA SER A 83 3.56 0.41 -30.14
C SER A 83 3.49 -0.91 -30.92
N PHE A 84 2.58 -1.82 -30.56
CA PHE A 84 2.40 -3.10 -31.27
C PHE A 84 1.44 -2.94 -32.45
N GLU A 85 1.86 -3.37 -33.63
CA GLU A 85 1.00 -3.35 -34.83
C GLU A 85 -0.28 -4.16 -34.63
N ASP A 86 -0.19 -5.33 -33.99
CA ASP A 86 -1.34 -6.19 -33.73
C ASP A 86 -2.32 -5.61 -32.71
N PHE A 87 -1.85 -4.71 -31.83
CA PHE A 87 -2.74 -3.95 -30.97
C PHE A 87 -3.57 -2.93 -31.78
N GLN A 88 -2.96 -2.27 -32.77
CA GLN A 88 -3.65 -1.29 -33.61
C GLN A 88 -4.81 -1.89 -34.42
N LYS A 89 -4.72 -3.18 -34.74
CA LYS A 89 -5.75 -3.97 -35.43
C LYS A 89 -6.94 -4.33 -34.54
N LEU A 90 -6.86 -4.13 -33.23
CA LEU A 90 -7.96 -4.41 -32.31
C LEU A 90 -9.17 -3.51 -32.58
N PRO A 91 -10.39 -3.97 -32.25
CA PRO A 91 -11.59 -3.13 -32.33
C PRO A 91 -11.45 -1.86 -31.49
N ASP A 92 -12.00 -0.75 -32.00
CA ASP A 92 -11.95 0.54 -31.31
C ASP A 92 -12.53 0.49 -29.89
N SER A 93 -13.55 -0.33 -29.66
CA SER A 93 -14.14 -0.53 -28.32
C SER A 93 -13.18 -1.18 -27.32
N VAL A 94 -12.20 -1.97 -27.78
CA VAL A 94 -11.14 -2.54 -26.93
C VAL A 94 -10.08 -1.48 -26.67
N LYS A 95 -9.68 -0.72 -27.69
CA LYS A 95 -8.69 0.37 -27.55
C LYS A 95 -9.20 1.46 -26.60
N GLU A 96 -10.48 1.85 -26.70
CA GLU A 96 -11.11 2.81 -25.78
C GLU A 96 -11.08 2.32 -24.32
N ARG A 97 -11.34 1.03 -24.09
CA ARG A 97 -11.22 0.42 -22.74
C ARG A 97 -9.80 0.47 -22.22
N VAL A 98 -8.81 0.21 -23.06
CA VAL A 98 -7.38 0.30 -22.71
C VAL A 98 -7.01 1.73 -22.33
N HIS A 99 -7.43 2.73 -23.11
CA HIS A 99 -7.19 4.14 -22.76
C HIS A 99 -7.83 4.51 -21.42
N LYS A 100 -9.10 4.16 -21.22
CA LYS A 100 -9.80 4.42 -19.96
C LYS A 100 -9.12 3.71 -18.78
N ALA A 101 -8.63 2.50 -18.97
CA ALA A 101 -7.84 1.80 -17.97
C ALA A 101 -6.53 2.53 -17.66
N GLY A 102 -5.83 3.06 -18.67
CA GLY A 102 -4.65 3.90 -18.45
C GLY A 102 -4.92 5.15 -17.61
N GLU A 103 -6.06 5.82 -17.80
CA GLU A 103 -6.46 6.97 -16.97
C GLU A 103 -6.78 6.57 -15.51
N ILE A 104 -7.44 5.43 -15.32
CA ILE A 104 -7.72 4.89 -13.99
C ILE A 104 -6.41 4.49 -13.30
N ASP A 105 -5.55 3.74 -14.00
CA ASP A 105 -4.29 3.23 -13.48
C ASP A 105 -3.34 4.37 -13.09
N LYS A 106 -3.29 5.45 -13.89
CA LYS A 106 -2.52 6.64 -13.53
C LYS A 106 -2.94 7.20 -12.16
N ARG A 107 -4.24 7.31 -11.90
CA ARG A 107 -4.74 7.76 -10.59
C ARG A 107 -4.37 6.79 -9.46
N LEU A 108 -4.46 5.48 -9.72
CA LEU A 108 -4.06 4.46 -8.76
C LEU A 108 -2.56 4.55 -8.44
N VAL A 109 -1.70 4.73 -9.45
CA VAL A 109 -0.26 4.90 -9.29
C VAL A 109 0.07 6.15 -8.49
N ASP A 110 -0.60 7.27 -8.76
CA ASP A 110 -0.43 8.52 -8.01
C ASP A 110 -0.81 8.32 -6.52
N GLU A 111 -1.92 7.64 -6.24
CA GLU A 111 -2.32 7.31 -4.86
C GLU A 111 -1.37 6.33 -4.18
N ILE A 112 -0.85 5.33 -4.91
CA ILE A 112 0.17 4.41 -4.40
C ILE A 112 1.44 5.18 -4.02
N ALA A 113 1.84 6.16 -4.83
CA ALA A 113 3.00 6.99 -4.56
C ALA A 113 2.81 7.85 -3.29
N GLU A 114 1.64 8.48 -3.14
CA GLU A 114 1.31 9.27 -1.93
C GLU A 114 1.34 8.40 -0.65
N VAL A 115 0.75 7.21 -0.71
CA VAL A 115 0.76 6.26 0.41
C VAL A 115 2.18 5.78 0.70
N SER A 116 2.98 5.54 -0.34
CA SER A 116 4.38 5.12 -0.19
C SER A 116 5.22 6.20 0.50
N PHE A 117 5.05 7.47 0.13
CA PHE A 117 5.69 8.58 0.82
C PHE A 117 5.27 8.67 2.30
N SER A 118 4.00 8.41 2.59
CA SER A 118 3.49 8.36 3.97
C SER A 118 4.11 7.20 4.77
N LEU A 119 4.36 6.05 4.13
CA LEU A 119 5.05 4.91 4.72
C LEU A 119 6.52 5.25 5.02
N ASP A 120 7.23 5.94 4.13
CA ASP A 120 8.61 6.38 4.39
C ASP A 120 8.68 7.30 5.61
N SER A 121 7.73 8.23 5.74
CA SER A 121 7.60 9.08 6.92
C SER A 121 7.32 8.27 8.19
N LEU A 122 6.49 7.23 8.10
CA LEU A 122 6.20 6.33 9.21
C LEU A 122 7.44 5.54 9.64
N GLU A 123 8.25 5.07 8.69
CA GLU A 123 9.51 4.35 8.96
C GLU A 123 10.49 5.23 9.75
N VAL A 124 10.61 6.52 9.41
CA VAL A 124 11.40 7.48 10.21
C VAL A 124 10.86 7.61 11.63
N LYS A 125 9.53 7.67 11.81
CA LYS A 125 8.91 7.75 13.15
C LYS A 125 9.12 6.46 13.95
N LYS A 126 9.05 5.30 13.30
CA LYS A 126 9.38 3.98 13.87
C LYS A 126 10.79 3.97 14.45
N LEU A 127 11.78 4.44 13.67
CA LEU A 127 13.17 4.54 14.12
C LEU A 127 13.35 5.50 15.30
N LYS A 128 12.67 6.66 15.29
CA LYS A 128 12.68 7.60 16.43
C LYS A 128 12.11 6.98 17.69
N PHE A 129 11.00 6.24 17.58
CA PHE A 129 10.41 5.51 18.70
C PHE A 129 11.37 4.45 19.25
N LEU A 130 11.96 3.62 18.37
CA LEU A 130 12.93 2.60 18.76
C LEU A 130 14.18 3.18 19.41
N LYS A 131 14.65 4.34 18.95
CA LYS A 131 15.76 5.08 19.60
C LYS A 131 15.38 5.54 21.02
N LYS A 132 14.14 5.95 21.25
CA LYS A 132 13.62 6.39 22.55
C LYS A 132 13.48 5.23 23.54
N VAL A 133 12.95 4.08 23.10
CA VAL A 133 12.66 2.93 23.99
C VAL A 133 13.78 1.88 24.02
N GLY A 134 14.77 2.00 23.14
CA GLY A 134 15.85 1.04 22.95
C GLY A 134 15.42 -0.17 22.12
N ILE A 135 16.02 -0.38 20.95
CA ILE A 135 15.67 -1.48 20.03
C ILE A 135 15.81 -2.89 20.67
N ASN A 136 16.79 -3.06 21.56
CA ASN A 136 17.06 -4.33 22.23
C ASN A 136 16.32 -4.48 23.56
N SER A 137 15.56 -3.46 24.00
CA SER A 137 14.74 -3.56 25.20
C SER A 137 13.57 -4.50 24.97
N LEU A 138 12.98 -5.03 26.06
CA LEU A 138 11.77 -5.85 25.97
C LEU A 138 10.66 -5.12 25.20
N ARG A 139 10.48 -3.82 25.49
CA ARG A 139 9.48 -2.98 24.82
C ARG A 139 9.78 -2.80 23.33
N GLY A 140 11.03 -2.50 22.96
CA GLY A 140 11.42 -2.34 21.56
C GLY A 140 11.21 -3.61 20.73
N LYS A 141 11.55 -4.77 21.31
CA LYS A 141 11.32 -6.09 20.69
C LYS A 141 9.84 -6.38 20.50
N ASN A 142 9.02 -6.14 21.53
CA ASN A 142 7.57 -6.35 21.46
C ASN A 142 6.93 -5.45 20.40
N PHE A 143 7.29 -4.18 20.36
CA PHE A 143 6.81 -3.25 19.34
C PHE A 143 7.18 -3.71 17.92
N LEU A 144 8.42 -4.18 17.69
CA LEU A 144 8.83 -4.69 16.38
C LEU A 144 8.03 -5.93 15.95
N ASN A 145 7.80 -6.86 16.89
CA ASN A 145 6.99 -8.05 16.62
C ASN A 145 5.56 -7.64 16.22
N GLN A 146 4.93 -6.76 17.00
CA GLN A 146 3.59 -6.26 16.68
C GLN A 146 3.56 -5.48 15.37
N TYR A 147 4.56 -4.63 15.10
CA TYR A 147 4.64 -3.90 13.84
C TYR A 147 4.70 -4.86 12.65
N ASN A 148 5.52 -5.92 12.74
CA ASN A 148 5.62 -6.94 11.70
C ASN A 148 4.31 -7.72 11.51
N GLU A 149 3.62 -8.07 12.60
CA GLU A 149 2.30 -8.70 12.55
C GLU A 149 1.26 -7.77 11.88
N TYR A 150 1.25 -6.49 12.24
CA TYR A 150 0.31 -5.50 11.71
C TYR A 150 0.48 -5.26 10.21
N ILE A 151 1.72 -5.23 9.71
CA ILE A 151 1.99 -5.04 8.27
C ILE A 151 1.80 -6.32 7.44
N ALA A 152 1.87 -7.50 8.09
CA ALA A 152 1.62 -8.80 7.45
C ALA A 152 0.15 -9.23 7.52
N SER A 153 -0.66 -8.55 8.34
CA SER A 153 -2.07 -8.86 8.51
C SER A 153 -2.83 -8.70 7.19
N PRO A 154 -3.69 -9.67 6.82
CA PRO A 154 -4.49 -9.56 5.60
C PRO A 154 -5.33 -8.28 5.59
N CYS A 155 -5.33 -7.60 4.46
CA CYS A 155 -6.28 -6.54 4.18
C CYS A 155 -7.69 -7.09 4.08
N THR A 156 -8.52 -6.82 5.08
CA THR A 156 -9.96 -6.97 4.91
C THR A 156 -10.50 -5.68 4.27
N PHE A 157 -11.16 -5.82 3.12
CA PHE A 157 -11.95 -4.74 2.54
C PHE A 157 -13.12 -4.45 3.49
N THR A 158 -12.93 -3.58 4.47
CA THR A 158 -14.05 -2.91 5.12
C THR A 158 -14.40 -1.70 4.28
N SER A 159 -15.27 -1.94 3.29
CA SER A 159 -16.07 -0.89 2.64
C SER A 159 -16.79 -0.11 3.73
N THR A 160 -16.17 0.94 4.24
CA THR A 160 -16.85 1.94 5.06
C THR A 160 -17.56 2.84 4.06
N ASN A 161 -18.81 2.47 3.77
CA ASN A 161 -19.81 3.37 3.18
C ASN A 161 -19.98 4.60 4.06
#